data_AF-A0A7J8VCJ5-F1
#
_entry.id   AF-A0A7J8VCJ5-F1
#
_cell.length_a   1.000
_cell.length_b   1.000
_cell.length_c   1.000
_cell.angle_alpha   90.00
_cell.angle_beta   90.00
_cell.angle_gamma   90.00
#
_symmetry.space_group_name_H-M   'P 1'
#
loop_
_entity.id
_entity.type
_entity.pdbx_description
1 polymer ?
#
loop_
_entity_poly.entity_id
_entity_poly.type
_entity_poly.pdbx_seq_one_letter_code
_entity_poly.pdbx_strand_id
1 'polypeptide(L)'
;MLENARELAAKLLKQYLKENNDDQYLRMLVDHAFELPLHWRMPRLEARWFIDVYEKNKDKNPIILELAILDYNIVQSMHLEDFRYASTWWKELGLGEKLGFARDRI
;
A
#
# COMPACT_ATOMS: atom_id res chain seq x y z
N MET A 1 7.44 11.39 26.13
CA MET A 1 8.60 11.69 25.25
C MET A 1 8.26 11.45 23.77
N LEU A 2 7.81 10.24 23.39
CA LEU A 2 7.44 9.92 21.99
C LEU A 2 6.18 10.65 21.49
N GLU A 3 5.21 10.90 22.36
CA GLU A 3 4.00 11.65 22.00
C GLU A 3 4.33 13.11 21.62
N ASN A 4 5.11 13.81 22.45
CA ASN A 4 5.60 15.15 22.14
C ASN A 4 6.42 15.17 20.84
N ALA A 5 7.23 14.14 20.59
CA ALA A 5 8.00 14.03 19.35
C ALA A 5 7.09 13.88 18.12
N ARG A 6 6.02 13.06 18.22
CA ARG A 6 5.01 12.91 17.17
C ARG A 6 4.30 14.23 16.89
N GLU A 7 3.87 14.95 17.92
CA GLU A 7 3.20 16.24 17.77
C GLU A 7 4.12 17.30 17.14
N LEU A 8 5.37 17.36 17.59
CA LEU A 8 6.37 18.25 17.02
C LEU A 8 6.63 17.94 15.55
N ALA A 9 6.87 16.66 15.21
CA ALA A 9 7.08 16.23 13.83
C ALA A 9 5.87 16.56 12.95
N ALA A 10 4.65 16.29 13.43
CA ALA A 10 3.42 16.61 12.72
C ALA A 10 3.28 18.12 12.44
N LYS A 11 3.63 18.97 13.41
CA LYS A 11 3.61 20.43 13.23
C LYS A 11 4.64 20.88 12.18
N LEU A 12 5.88 20.38 12.28
CA LEU A 12 6.96 20.74 11.37
C LEU A 12 6.69 20.29 9.93
N LEU A 13 6.20 19.07 9.73
CA LEU A 13 5.84 18.55 8.41
C LEU A 13 4.72 19.39 7.77
N LYS A 14 3.68 19.75 8.54
CA LYS A 14 2.60 20.63 8.05
C LYS A 14 3.10 22.02 7.66
N GLN A 15 4.07 22.56 8.40
CA GLN A 15 4.69 23.84 8.07
C GLN A 15 5.53 23.73 6.79
N TYR A 16 6.38 22.71 6.70
CA TYR A 16 7.22 22.46 5.54
C TYR A 16 6.41 22.35 4.24
N LEU A 17 5.29 21.61 4.28
CA LEU A 17 4.39 21.45 3.13
C LEU A 17 3.69 22.74 2.69
N LYS A 18 3.59 23.76 3.55
CA LYS A 18 3.05 25.07 3.18
C LYS A 18 4.11 25.95 2.52
N GLU A 19 5.35 25.82 2.97
CA GLU A 19 6.51 26.59 2.50
C GLU A 19 7.06 26.04 1.16
N ASN A 20 6.98 24.71 0.96
CA ASN A 20 7.54 24.01 -0.19
C ASN A 20 6.44 23.29 -0.99
N ASN A 21 5.61 24.06 -1.69
CA ASN A 21 4.48 23.51 -2.46
C ASN A 21 4.90 22.73 -3.73
N ASP A 22 6.14 22.88 -4.18
CA ASP A 22 6.59 22.31 -5.46
C ASP A 22 7.14 20.87 -5.34
N ASP A 23 7.40 20.39 -4.11
CA ASP A 23 7.85 19.02 -3.88
C ASP A 23 6.68 18.05 -3.79
N GLN A 24 6.15 17.70 -4.96
CA GLN A 24 5.03 16.75 -5.08
C GLN A 24 5.37 15.37 -4.49
N TYR A 25 6.63 14.92 -4.59
CA TYR A 25 7.05 13.62 -4.08
C TYR A 25 7.00 13.59 -2.55
N LEU A 26 7.60 14.58 -1.87
CA LEU A 26 7.50 14.69 -0.42
C LEU A 26 6.07 14.92 0.04
N ARG A 27 5.28 15.69 -0.70
CA ARG A 27 3.86 15.90 -0.37
C ARG A 27 3.10 14.58 -0.31
N MET A 28 3.27 13.71 -1.32
CA MET A 28 2.65 12.38 -1.34
C MET A 28 3.06 11.53 -0.15
N LEU A 29 4.34 11.51 0.22
CA LEU A 29 4.84 10.74 1.38
C LEU A 29 4.28 11.26 2.72
N VAL A 30 4.26 12.58 2.89
CA VAL A 30 3.81 13.21 4.13
C VAL A 30 2.31 13.05 4.31
N ASP A 31 1.51 13.32 3.26
CA ASP A 31 0.06 13.15 3.32
C ASP A 31 -0.31 11.68 3.61
N HIS A 32 0.38 10.72 2.98
CA HIS A 32 0.21 9.30 3.26
C HIS A 32 0.58 8.94 4.71
N ALA A 33 1.68 9.49 5.27
CA ALA A 33 2.03 9.24 6.66
C ALA A 33 1.03 9.87 7.67
N PHE A 34 0.33 10.94 7.29
CA PHE A 34 -0.71 11.57 8.12
C PHE A 34 -2.01 10.77 8.18
N GLU A 35 -2.36 10.03 7.12
CA GLU A 35 -3.49 9.11 7.13
C GLU A 35 -3.25 7.92 8.07
N LEU A 36 -2.08 7.30 7.94
CA LEU A 36 -1.64 6.18 8.77
C LEU A 36 -0.11 6.12 8.75
N PRO A 37 0.56 6.09 9.91
CA PRO A 37 2.02 6.08 9.95
C PRO A 37 2.56 4.72 9.45
N LEU A 38 3.79 4.73 8.89
CA LEU A 38 4.40 3.54 8.26
C LEU A 38 4.39 2.29 9.16
N HIS A 39 4.60 2.45 10.47
CA HIS A 39 4.64 1.34 11.41
C HIS A 39 3.28 0.66 11.66
N TRP A 40 2.18 1.24 11.19
CA TRP A 40 0.84 0.66 11.25
C TRP A 40 0.35 0.16 9.88
N ARG A 41 1.14 0.35 8.82
CA ARG A 41 0.80 -0.11 7.47
C ARG A 41 1.33 -1.51 7.21
N MET A 42 0.61 -2.26 6.38
CA MET A 42 1.06 -3.58 5.93
C MET A 42 1.88 -3.42 4.64
N PRO A 43 3.20 -3.71 4.64
CA PRO A 43 4.06 -3.42 3.49
C PRO A 43 3.58 -4.05 2.18
N ARG A 44 3.04 -5.27 2.22
CA ARG A 44 2.58 -5.97 1.01
C ARG A 44 1.34 -5.32 0.38
N LEU A 45 0.41 -4.81 1.19
CA LEU A 45 -0.80 -4.14 0.68
C LEU A 45 -0.47 -2.77 0.06
N GLU A 46 0.58 -2.12 0.55
CA GLU A 46 1.04 -0.81 0.08
C GLU A 46 2.10 -0.91 -1.03
N ALA A 47 2.56 -2.11 -1.38
CA ALA A 47 3.70 -2.29 -2.28
C ALA A 47 3.50 -1.58 -3.62
N ARG A 48 2.28 -1.65 -4.19
CA ARG A 48 1.95 -0.95 -5.44
C ARG A 48 2.06 0.57 -5.29
N TRP A 49 1.51 1.11 -4.21
CA TRP A 49 1.55 2.54 -3.93
C TRP A 49 3.01 3.04 -3.79
N PHE A 50 3.85 2.30 -3.05
CA PHE A 50 5.27 2.65 -2.89
C PHE A 50 6.07 2.55 -4.19
N ILE A 51 5.78 1.58 -5.06
CA ILE A 51 6.38 1.48 -6.39
C ILE A 51 6.02 2.73 -7.21
N ASP A 52 4.73 3.08 -7.27
CA ASP A 52 4.23 4.23 -8.04
C ASP A 52 4.77 5.57 -7.48
N VAL A 53 4.98 5.66 -6.15
CA VAL A 53 5.60 6.83 -5.51
C VAL A 53 7.09 6.90 -5.80
N TYR A 54 7.82 5.79 -5.67
CA TYR A 54 9.27 5.72 -5.91
C TYR A 54 9.62 6.03 -7.37
N GLU A 55 8.77 5.63 -8.32
CA GLU A 55 8.92 6.00 -9.73
C GLU A 55 8.98 7.51 -9.96
N LYS A 56 8.26 8.30 -9.14
CA LYS A 56 8.25 9.78 -9.22
C LYS A 56 9.46 10.43 -8.58
N ASN A 57 10.27 9.69 -7.82
CA ASN A 57 11.49 10.23 -7.24
C ASN A 57 12.51 10.58 -8.34
N LYS A 58 13.06 11.79 -8.27
CA LYS A 58 14.09 12.28 -9.20
C LYS A 58 15.42 11.54 -9.03
N ASP A 59 15.72 11.11 -7.81
CA ASP A 59 16.95 10.42 -7.43
C ASP A 59 16.77 8.89 -7.37
N LYS A 60 15.73 8.34 -8.01
CA LYS A 60 15.47 6.90 -8.02
C LYS A 60 16.61 6.13 -8.67
N ASN A 61 16.88 4.94 -8.12
CA ASN A 61 17.72 3.96 -8.79
C ASN A 61 16.83 3.09 -9.69
N PRO A 62 17.02 3.11 -11.02
CA PRO A 62 16.17 2.36 -11.95
C PRO A 62 16.25 0.84 -11.71
N ILE A 63 17.39 0.32 -11.26
CA ILE A 63 17.56 -1.12 -10.97
C ILE A 63 16.69 -1.52 -9.78
N ILE A 64 16.59 -0.67 -8.75
CA ILE A 64 15.74 -0.93 -7.58
C ILE A 64 14.26 -0.88 -7.99
N LEU A 65 13.88 0.08 -8.84
CA LEU A 65 12.50 0.18 -9.33
C LEU A 65 12.11 -1.06 -10.15
N GLU A 66 12.97 -1.49 -11.07
CA GLU A 66 12.74 -2.68 -11.89
C GLU A 66 12.62 -3.95 -11.02
N LEU A 67 13.52 -4.10 -10.04
CA LEU A 67 13.46 -5.19 -9.07
C LEU A 67 12.14 -5.20 -8.30
N ALA A 68 11.69 -4.04 -7.82
CA ALA A 68 10.44 -3.93 -7.07
C ALA A 68 9.21 -4.28 -7.93
N ILE A 69 9.20 -3.87 -9.20
CA ILE A 69 8.12 -4.23 -10.14
C ILE A 69 8.13 -5.74 -10.42
N LEU A 70 9.31 -6.33 -10.64
CA LEU A 70 9.44 -7.76 -10.89
C LEU A 70 8.95 -8.59 -9.69
N ASP A 71 9.43 -8.28 -8.47
CA ASP A 71 8.99 -8.93 -7.24
C ASP A 71 7.48 -8.80 -7.04
N TYR A 72 6.94 -7.59 -7.24
CA TYR A 72 5.50 -7.34 -7.13
C TYR A 72 4.71 -8.28 -8.04
N ASN A 73 5.11 -8.40 -9.31
CA ASN A 73 4.43 -9.22 -10.30
C ASN A 73 4.53 -10.72 -10.01
N ILE A 74 5.70 -11.20 -9.54
CA ILE A 74 5.89 -12.62 -9.17
C ILE A 74 4.94 -12.99 -8.02
N VAL A 75 4.94 -12.19 -6.95
CA VAL A 75 4.08 -12.44 -5.79
C VAL A 75 2.60 -12.28 -6.16
N GLN A 76 2.25 -11.30 -6.99
CA GLN A 76 0.88 -11.14 -7.48
C GLN A 76 0.41 -12.35 -8.29
N SER A 77 1.29 -12.95 -9.10
CA SER A 77 0.96 -14.17 -9.85
C SER A 77 0.66 -15.34 -8.92
N MET A 78 1.43 -15.50 -7.84
CA MET A 78 1.18 -16.54 -6.83
C MET A 78 -0.18 -16.32 -6.14
N HIS A 79 -0.46 -15.09 -5.70
CA HIS A 79 -1.75 -14.76 -5.08
C HIS A 79 -2.95 -14.96 -6.01
N LEU A 80 -2.80 -14.70 -7.31
CA LEU A 80 -3.86 -14.98 -8.29
C LEU A 80 -4.13 -16.48 -8.44
N GLU A 81 -3.09 -17.30 -8.35
CA GLU A 81 -3.23 -18.76 -8.37
C GLU A 81 -3.92 -19.27 -7.09
N ASP A 82 -3.49 -18.79 -5.92
CA ASP A 82 -4.14 -19.09 -4.63
C ASP A 82 -5.62 -18.68 -4.63
N PHE A 83 -5.91 -17.49 -5.16
CA PHE A 83 -7.27 -16.98 -5.29
C PHE A 83 -8.12 -17.84 -6.23
N ARG A 84 -7.56 -18.24 -7.38
CA ARG A 84 -8.25 -19.15 -8.31
C ARG A 84 -8.59 -20.47 -7.63
N TYR A 85 -7.66 -21.03 -6.86
CA TYR A 85 -7.91 -22.24 -6.09
C TYR A 85 -9.03 -22.05 -5.06
N ALA A 86 -8.94 -21.01 -4.21
CA ALA A 86 -9.94 -20.72 -3.18
C ALA A 86 -11.33 -20.45 -3.77
N SER A 87 -11.40 -19.69 -4.88
CA SER A 87 -12.64 -19.38 -5.60
C SER A 87 -13.26 -20.64 -6.22
N THR A 88 -12.43 -21.54 -6.76
CA THR A 88 -12.90 -22.82 -7.31
C THR A 88 -13.46 -23.70 -6.21
N TRP A 89 -12.73 -23.86 -5.10
CA TRP A 89 -13.18 -24.61 -3.93
C TRP A 89 -14.51 -24.06 -3.37
N TRP A 90 -14.63 -22.74 -3.25
CA TRP A 90 -15.87 -22.10 -2.78
C TRP A 90 -17.07 -22.40 -3.69
N LYS A 91 -16.87 -22.32 -5.01
CA LYS A 91 -17.90 -22.67 -5.99
C LYS A 91 -18.32 -24.13 -5.90
N GLU A 92 -17.36 -25.05 -5.80
CA GLU A 92 -17.62 -26.49 -5.69
C GLU A 92 -18.40 -26.84 -4.41
N LEU A 93 -18.14 -26.12 -3.32
CA LEU A 93 -18.87 -26.29 -2.06
C LEU A 93 -20.35 -25.87 -2.18
N GLY A 94 -20.64 -24.88 -3.04
CA GLY A 94 -21.99 -24.41 -3.35
C GLY A 94 -22.72 -23.74 -2.18
N LEU A 95 -22.00 -23.27 -1.15
CA LEU A 95 -22.62 -22.64 0.02
C LEU A 95 -23.15 -21.24 -0.27
N GLY A 96 -22.55 -20.49 -1.20
CA GLY A 96 -23.04 -19.17 -1.60
C GLY A 96 -24.49 -19.21 -2.10
N GLU A 97 -24.87 -20.29 -2.78
CA GLU A 97 -26.24 -20.51 -3.25
C GLU A 97 -27.15 -21.13 -2.17
N LYS A 98 -26.62 -22.08 -1.39
CA LYS A 98 -27.40 -22.82 -0.38
C LYS A 98 -27.70 -22.01 0.88
N LEU A 99 -26.80 -21.10 1.27
CA LEU A 99 -26.91 -20.29 2.49
C LEU A 99 -27.26 -18.85 2.13
N GLY A 100 -28.48 -18.62 1.64
CA GLY A 100 -28.93 -17.28 1.19
C GLY A 100 -28.92 -16.18 2.26
N PHE A 101 -28.71 -16.51 3.53
CA PHE A 101 -28.50 -15.54 4.61
C PHE A 101 -27.03 -15.08 4.74
N ALA A 102 -26.08 -15.88 4.26
CA ALA A 102 -24.65 -15.60 4.33
C ALA A 102 -24.21 -14.75 3.13
N ARG A 103 -23.17 -13.93 3.32
CA ARG A 103 -22.61 -13.12 2.24
C ARG A 103 -21.62 -13.95 1.43
N ASP A 104 -21.73 -13.90 0.11
CA ASP A 104 -20.71 -14.43 -0.80
C ASP A 104 -19.57 -13.40 -0.96
N ARG A 105 -18.40 -13.69 -0.37
CA ARG A 105 -17.25 -12.77 -0.25
C ARG A 105 -15.92 -13.50 -0.43
N ILE A 106 -15.90 -14.53 -1.30
CA ILE A 106 -14.66 -15.18 -1.69
C ILE A 106 -13.83 -14.26 -2.60
#